data_AF-A0A0J8RPQ9-F1
#
_entry.id   AF-A0A0J8RPQ9-F1
#
_cell.length_a   1.000
_cell.length_b   1.000
_cell.length_c   1.000
_cell.angle_alpha   90.00
_cell.angle_beta   90.00
_cell.angle_gamma   90.00
#
_symmetry.space_group_name_H-M   'P 1'
#
loop_
_entity.id
_entity.type
_entity.pdbx_description
1 polymer ?
#
loop_
_entity_poly.entity_id
_entity_poly.type
_entity_poly.pdbx_seq_one_letter_code
_entity_poly.pdbx_strand_id
1 'polypeptide(L)'
;MISKYDRLIVGHVIAETEPICPSTVQLDLVVEAIRNLRPDLMAAKLMPQIHGVQNQSPICINAARQFGSRLMKTTRAQPHPGISRIFAEIVDYGEDYRGLEKLVGRGNQSAGYVVRKCDSESWLDARLVDSFCQVGGIWVNCMTDRAPTDIFIANGIEQWIRSPKFYHGDLNPKAFHVFATHHHPSETSYLTDVFVFNASSGALVEAILGISYVRIPKVSMSKLLSCLTVRNAHGCVAKHSGVHHIGQPRTKYHQTGKGEEAVSESRREPEGKGNSSRALGS
;
A
#
# COMPACT_ATOMS: atom_id res chain seq x y z
N MET A 1 -27.71 -8.75 -8.15
CA MET A 1 -26.78 -8.02 -7.26
C MET A 1 -25.52 -7.71 -8.05
N ILE A 2 -25.45 -6.52 -8.65
CA ILE A 2 -24.14 -5.96 -9.05
C ILE A 2 -23.53 -5.51 -7.74
N SER A 3 -22.50 -6.21 -7.27
CA SER A 3 -22.10 -6.18 -5.87
C SER A 3 -21.34 -4.89 -5.55
N LYS A 4 -21.38 -4.43 -4.29
CA LYS A 4 -20.61 -3.29 -3.76
C LYS A 4 -19.14 -3.27 -4.23
N TYR A 5 -18.56 -4.45 -4.46
CA TYR A 5 -17.18 -4.66 -4.88
C TYR A 5 -16.92 -4.36 -6.36
N ASP A 6 -17.89 -4.61 -7.25
CA ASP A 6 -17.71 -4.32 -8.68
C ASP A 6 -17.49 -2.82 -8.91
N ARG A 7 -18.22 -1.98 -8.17
CA ARG A 7 -18.05 -0.51 -8.21
C ARG A 7 -16.69 -0.04 -7.71
N LEU A 8 -16.11 -0.74 -6.73
CA LEU A 8 -14.79 -0.41 -6.19
C LEU A 8 -13.67 -0.73 -7.18
N ILE A 9 -13.87 -1.64 -8.13
CA ILE A 9 -12.79 -2.08 -9.02
C ILE A 9 -12.87 -1.40 -10.39
N VAL A 10 -14.08 -1.18 -10.92
CA VAL A 10 -14.29 -0.59 -12.26
C VAL A 10 -13.66 0.79 -12.43
N GLY A 11 -13.52 1.55 -11.33
CA GLY A 11 -12.92 2.88 -11.33
C GLY A 11 -11.39 2.91 -11.20
N HIS A 12 -10.68 1.79 -11.33
CA HIS A 12 -9.23 1.74 -11.16
C HIS A 12 -8.55 1.00 -12.31
N VAL A 13 -8.25 1.71 -13.41
CA VAL A 13 -7.70 1.13 -14.64
C VAL A 13 -6.24 1.55 -14.81
N ILE A 14 -5.31 0.62 -15.02
CA ILE A 14 -3.88 0.92 -15.21
C ILE A 14 -3.47 0.76 -16.67
N ALA A 15 -2.63 1.68 -17.15
CA ALA A 15 -1.93 1.64 -18.43
C ALA A 15 -2.87 1.40 -19.63
N GLU A 16 -4.06 2.02 -19.61
CA GLU A 16 -5.09 1.89 -20.66
C GLU A 16 -5.56 0.44 -20.91
N THR A 17 -5.43 -0.43 -19.91
CA THR A 17 -5.84 -1.84 -20.00
C THR A 17 -7.17 -2.11 -19.29
N GLU A 18 -7.28 -3.24 -18.58
CA GLU A 18 -8.49 -3.63 -17.85
C GLU A 18 -8.48 -3.09 -16.42
N PRO A 19 -9.66 -2.93 -15.79
CA PRO A 19 -9.75 -2.59 -14.38
C PRO A 19 -9.01 -3.61 -13.50
N ILE A 20 -8.23 -3.10 -12.55
CA ILE A 20 -7.53 -3.91 -11.54
C ILE A 20 -8.09 -3.60 -10.15
N CYS A 21 -8.15 -4.62 -9.29
CA CYS A 21 -8.50 -4.41 -7.90
C CYS A 21 -7.35 -3.72 -7.16
N PRO A 22 -7.54 -2.49 -6.65
CA PRO A 22 -6.47 -1.79 -5.93
C PRO A 22 -6.19 -2.49 -4.59
N SER A 23 -4.94 -2.39 -4.13
CA SER A 23 -4.51 -3.03 -2.87
C SER A 23 -5.31 -2.53 -1.66
N THR A 24 -5.79 -1.28 -1.69
CA THR A 24 -6.64 -0.70 -0.64
C THR A 24 -7.97 -1.43 -0.48
N VAL A 25 -8.57 -1.94 -1.57
CA VAL A 25 -9.78 -2.78 -1.51
C VAL A 25 -9.48 -4.14 -0.90
N GLN A 26 -8.33 -4.74 -1.22
CA GLN A 26 -7.91 -6.01 -0.61
C GLN A 26 -7.66 -5.87 0.89
N LEU A 27 -7.05 -4.76 1.32
CA LEU A 27 -6.84 -4.45 2.74
C LEU A 27 -8.16 -4.20 3.47
N ASP A 28 -9.10 -3.48 2.86
CA ASP A 28 -10.44 -3.26 3.43
C ASP A 28 -11.15 -4.60 3.67
N LEU A 29 -11.11 -5.51 2.69
CA LEU A 29 -11.66 -6.86 2.82
C LEU A 29 -11.04 -7.65 3.99
N VAL A 30 -9.71 -7.63 4.13
CA VAL A 30 -9.01 -8.33 5.21
C VAL A 30 -9.39 -7.75 6.57
N VAL A 31 -9.43 -6.42 6.69
CA VAL A 31 -9.80 -5.78 7.96
C VAL A 31 -11.26 -6.07 8.32
N GLU A 32 -12.19 -5.96 7.37
CA GLU A 32 -13.59 -6.30 7.62
C GLU A 32 -13.78 -7.77 8.01
N ALA A 33 -13.05 -8.70 7.40
CA ALA A 33 -13.07 -10.10 7.79
C ALA A 33 -12.58 -10.30 9.24
N ILE A 34 -11.47 -9.66 9.62
CA ILE A 34 -10.95 -9.73 11.00
C ILE A 34 -11.96 -9.16 11.99
N ARG A 35 -12.57 -8.01 11.68
CA ARG A 35 -13.59 -7.37 12.54
C ARG A 35 -14.78 -8.28 12.77
N ASN A 36 -15.24 -8.98 11.73
CA ASN A 36 -16.35 -9.92 11.81
C ASN A 36 -15.98 -11.19 12.60
N LEU A 37 -14.77 -11.70 12.45
CA LEU A 37 -14.29 -12.90 13.16
C LEU A 37 -13.93 -12.64 14.63
N ARG A 38 -13.58 -11.39 14.96
CA ARG A 38 -13.09 -10.98 16.28
C ARG A 38 -13.80 -9.73 16.79
N PRO A 39 -15.12 -9.83 17.06
CA PRO A 39 -15.90 -8.71 17.58
C PRO A 39 -15.40 -8.24 18.97
N ASP A 40 -14.73 -9.12 19.72
CA ASP A 40 -14.10 -8.81 21.00
C ASP A 40 -13.01 -7.74 20.88
N LEU A 41 -12.24 -7.73 19.78
CA LEU A 41 -11.22 -6.71 19.52
C LEU A 41 -11.85 -5.34 19.28
N MET A 42 -13.03 -5.31 18.65
CA MET A 42 -13.80 -4.09 18.43
C MET A 42 -14.40 -3.58 19.75
N ALA A 43 -14.94 -4.47 20.58
CA ALA A 43 -15.45 -4.14 21.90
C ALA A 43 -14.35 -3.57 22.81
N ALA A 44 -13.12 -4.09 22.70
CA ALA A 44 -11.94 -3.58 23.38
C ALA A 44 -11.36 -2.29 22.77
N LYS A 45 -12.00 -1.74 21.71
CA LYS A 45 -11.57 -0.51 21.02
C LYS A 45 -10.14 -0.57 20.47
N LEU A 46 -9.67 -1.76 20.11
CA LEU A 46 -8.35 -1.95 19.53
C LEU A 46 -8.34 -1.58 18.04
N MET A 47 -7.32 -0.83 17.61
CA MET A 47 -7.13 -0.48 16.21
C MET A 47 -6.17 -1.45 15.53
N PRO A 48 -6.53 -2.03 14.37
CA PRO A 48 -5.60 -2.85 13.63
C PRO A 48 -4.47 -1.97 13.05
N GLN A 49 -3.27 -2.52 13.05
CA GLN A 49 -2.16 -2.03 12.25
C GLN A 49 -1.84 -3.07 11.18
N ILE A 50 -1.56 -2.60 9.98
CA ILE A 50 -1.22 -3.45 8.85
C ILE A 50 0.29 -3.42 8.69
N HIS A 51 0.92 -4.59 8.50
CA HIS A 51 2.37 -4.73 8.40
C HIS A 51 2.72 -5.62 7.21
N GLY A 52 3.82 -5.30 6.52
CA GLY A 52 4.46 -6.17 5.52
C GLY A 52 3.57 -6.53 4.33
N VAL A 53 2.79 -5.58 3.81
CA VAL A 53 1.96 -5.79 2.63
C VAL A 53 2.85 -6.00 1.40
N GLN A 54 2.57 -7.04 0.62
CA GLN A 54 3.26 -7.34 -0.63
C GLN A 54 2.25 -7.56 -1.76
N ASN A 55 2.34 -6.77 -2.83
CA ASN A 55 1.51 -6.92 -4.02
C ASN A 55 2.25 -7.77 -5.06
N GLN A 56 2.01 -9.09 -5.04
CA GLN A 56 2.74 -10.03 -5.91
C GLN A 56 2.29 -9.98 -7.38
N SER A 57 0.98 -9.84 -7.63
CA SER A 57 0.41 -9.77 -8.97
C SER A 57 -0.85 -8.91 -8.96
N PRO A 58 -1.12 -8.11 -10.01
CA PRO A 58 -2.40 -7.45 -10.17
C PRO A 58 -3.55 -8.47 -10.19
N ILE A 59 -4.69 -8.09 -9.60
CA ILE A 59 -5.94 -8.87 -9.67
C ILE A 59 -6.84 -8.19 -10.70
N CYS A 60 -6.94 -8.78 -11.89
CA CYS A 60 -7.82 -8.30 -12.96
C CYS A 60 -9.21 -8.93 -12.84
N ILE A 61 -10.28 -8.16 -13.12
CA ILE A 61 -11.62 -8.73 -13.23
C ILE A 61 -11.70 -9.62 -14.47
N ASN A 62 -12.31 -10.78 -14.31
CA ASN A 62 -12.59 -11.71 -15.40
C ASN A 62 -13.84 -11.28 -16.17
N ALA A 63 -13.69 -10.72 -17.36
CA ALA A 63 -14.81 -10.38 -18.25
C ALA A 63 -15.68 -11.60 -18.62
N ALA A 64 -15.14 -12.83 -18.62
CA ALA A 64 -15.89 -14.04 -18.98
C ALA A 64 -16.82 -14.57 -17.86
N ARG A 65 -16.68 -14.07 -16.62
CA ARG A 65 -17.57 -14.45 -15.50
C ARG A 65 -18.75 -13.49 -15.31
N GLN A 66 -18.81 -12.39 -16.06
CA GLN A 66 -20.01 -11.56 -16.16
C GLN A 66 -20.93 -12.11 -17.25
N PHE A 67 -21.79 -13.06 -16.85
CA PHE A 67 -22.93 -13.45 -17.67
C PHE A 67 -23.83 -12.21 -17.89
N GLY A 68 -23.93 -11.75 -19.13
CA GLY A 68 -24.99 -10.83 -19.55
C GLY A 68 -24.82 -9.37 -19.14
N SER A 69 -23.72 -8.73 -19.49
CA SER A 69 -23.83 -7.35 -19.98
C SER A 69 -22.80 -7.11 -21.05
N ARG A 70 -23.28 -6.87 -22.27
CA ARG A 70 -22.52 -6.36 -23.40
C ARG A 70 -21.70 -5.19 -22.88
N LEU A 71 -20.38 -5.37 -22.77
CA LEU A 71 -19.42 -4.35 -22.37
C LEU A 71 -19.75 -3.09 -23.18
N MET A 72 -20.43 -2.14 -22.55
CA MET A 72 -20.50 -0.80 -23.08
C MET A 72 -19.05 -0.36 -23.07
N LYS A 73 -18.49 -0.10 -24.25
CA LYS A 73 -17.27 0.69 -24.38
C LYS A 73 -17.47 1.85 -23.42
N THR A 74 -16.68 1.89 -22.34
CA THR A 74 -16.72 3.01 -21.40
C THR A 74 -16.47 4.25 -22.23
N THR A 75 -17.55 5.01 -22.47
CA THR A 75 -17.45 6.32 -23.10
C THR A 75 -16.43 7.07 -22.26
N ARG A 76 -15.32 7.51 -22.86
CA ARG A 76 -14.27 8.29 -22.20
C ARG A 76 -14.94 9.27 -21.24
N ALA A 77 -14.76 9.09 -19.94
CA ALA A 77 -15.14 10.10 -18.98
C ALA A 77 -14.41 11.38 -19.40
N GLN A 78 -15.16 12.45 -19.65
CA GLN A 78 -14.59 13.71 -20.11
C GLN A 78 -13.54 14.18 -19.09
N PRO A 79 -12.26 14.39 -19.47
CA PRO A 79 -11.23 14.79 -18.53
C PRO A 79 -11.44 16.26 -18.10
N HIS A 80 -11.51 16.52 -16.79
CA HIS A 80 -11.61 17.86 -16.18
C HIS A 80 -10.72 17.99 -14.92
N PRO A 81 -10.33 19.21 -14.53
CA PRO A 81 -9.03 19.81 -14.80
C PRO A 81 -7.87 19.35 -13.88
N GLY A 82 -6.64 19.35 -14.44
CA GLY A 82 -5.38 19.32 -13.70
C GLY A 82 -4.80 17.93 -13.44
N ILE A 83 -4.96 17.42 -12.22
CA ILE A 83 -4.16 16.33 -11.63
C ILE A 83 -4.50 14.97 -12.25
N SER A 84 -5.79 14.60 -12.34
CA SER A 84 -6.19 13.32 -12.94
C SER A 84 -5.78 13.21 -14.41
N ARG A 85 -5.70 14.33 -15.13
CA ARG A 85 -5.28 14.34 -16.54
C ARG A 85 -3.79 14.02 -16.71
N ILE A 86 -2.93 14.48 -15.79
CA ILE A 86 -1.48 14.25 -15.85
C ILE A 86 -1.16 12.77 -15.55
N PHE A 87 -1.96 12.12 -14.70
CA PHE A 87 -1.77 10.73 -14.30
C PHE A 87 -2.58 9.72 -15.13
N ALA A 88 -3.53 10.16 -15.96
CA ALA A 88 -4.42 9.30 -16.74
C ALA A 88 -3.70 8.32 -17.69
N GLU A 89 -2.49 8.68 -18.17
CA GLU A 89 -1.66 7.76 -18.98
C GLU A 89 -1.18 6.53 -18.18
N ILE A 90 -1.21 6.62 -16.85
CA ILE A 90 -0.70 5.61 -15.93
C ILE A 90 -1.86 4.92 -15.22
N VAL A 91 -2.78 5.70 -14.64
CA VAL A 91 -4.01 5.20 -14.02
C VAL A 91 -5.18 6.10 -14.38
N ASP A 92 -6.22 5.51 -14.98
CA ASP A 92 -7.51 6.16 -15.18
C ASP A 92 -8.43 5.85 -14.00
N TYR A 93 -8.56 6.84 -13.12
CA TYR A 93 -9.41 6.79 -11.94
C TYR A 93 -10.85 7.17 -12.30
N GLY A 94 -11.82 6.36 -11.91
CA GLY A 94 -13.24 6.69 -11.89
C GLY A 94 -13.56 7.78 -10.85
N GLU A 95 -14.73 8.40 -10.96
CA GLU A 95 -15.13 9.56 -10.14
C GLU A 95 -14.98 9.32 -8.63
N ASP A 96 -15.31 8.11 -8.20
CA ASP A 96 -15.23 7.63 -6.83
C ASP A 96 -13.80 7.63 -6.23
N TYR A 97 -12.77 7.57 -7.08
CA TYR A 97 -11.35 7.60 -6.70
C TYR A 97 -10.71 8.99 -6.87
N ARG A 98 -11.46 9.99 -7.34
CA ARG A 98 -10.95 11.36 -7.58
C ARG A 98 -11.11 12.24 -6.34
N GLY A 99 -10.63 11.75 -5.19
CA GLY A 99 -10.65 12.50 -3.93
C GLY A 99 -9.57 13.60 -3.86
N LEU A 100 -8.44 13.42 -4.55
CA LEU A 100 -7.33 14.37 -4.56
C LEU A 100 -7.62 15.59 -5.45
N GLU A 101 -7.82 16.76 -4.83
CA GLU A 101 -8.20 17.99 -5.54
C GLU A 101 -7.01 18.92 -5.81
N LYS A 102 -5.99 18.88 -4.94
CA LYS A 102 -4.76 19.69 -5.09
C LYS A 102 -3.56 18.84 -4.77
N LEU A 103 -2.46 19.07 -5.49
CA LEU A 103 -1.18 18.40 -5.28
C LEU A 103 -0.07 19.39 -5.61
N VAL A 104 0.91 19.49 -4.72
CA VAL A 104 2.15 20.24 -4.94
C VAL A 104 3.34 19.35 -4.60
N GLY A 105 4.44 19.53 -5.32
CA GLY A 105 5.69 18.83 -5.08
C GLY A 105 6.85 19.82 -4.93
N ARG A 106 7.80 19.52 -4.04
CA ARG A 106 9.04 20.28 -3.89
C ARG A 106 10.18 19.35 -3.49
N GLY A 107 11.14 19.17 -4.39
CA GLY A 107 12.21 18.17 -4.18
C GLY A 107 11.58 16.82 -3.85
N ASN A 108 12.07 16.17 -2.81
CA ASN A 108 11.64 14.84 -2.36
C ASN A 108 10.39 14.82 -1.48
N GLN A 109 9.53 15.83 -1.60
CA GLN A 109 8.31 15.96 -0.80
C GLN A 109 7.13 16.32 -1.69
N SER A 110 5.94 15.87 -1.30
CA SER A 110 4.68 16.30 -1.89
C SER A 110 3.62 16.54 -0.82
N ALA A 111 2.65 17.39 -1.16
CA ALA A 111 1.50 17.67 -0.30
C ALA A 111 0.22 17.69 -1.13
N GLY A 112 -0.82 17.03 -0.63
CA GLY A 112 -2.12 16.90 -1.26
C GLY A 112 -3.26 17.45 -0.40
N TYR A 113 -4.32 17.91 -1.06
CA TYR A 113 -5.60 18.19 -0.43
C TYR A 113 -6.63 17.18 -0.96
N VAL A 114 -7.15 16.34 -0.06
CA VAL A 114 -8.06 15.24 -0.40
C VAL A 114 -9.43 15.52 0.21
N VAL A 115 -10.48 15.45 -0.60
CA VAL A 115 -11.88 15.57 -0.19
C VAL A 115 -12.55 14.21 -0.28
N ARG A 116 -13.19 13.79 0.81
CA ARG A 116 -13.98 12.56 0.84
C ARG A 116 -15.20 12.73 -0.06
N LYS A 117 -15.30 11.92 -1.11
CA LYS A 117 -16.41 11.95 -2.07
C LYS A 117 -17.62 11.13 -1.63
N CYS A 118 -17.40 10.02 -0.93
CA CYS A 118 -18.46 9.12 -0.48
C CYS A 118 -18.20 8.71 0.97
N ASP A 119 -19.24 8.64 1.80
CA ASP A 119 -19.12 8.02 3.12
C ASP A 119 -19.16 6.50 2.94
N SER A 120 -18.09 5.82 3.35
CA SER A 120 -18.08 4.36 3.45
C SER A 120 -18.55 3.92 4.84
N GLU A 121 -19.33 2.85 4.89
CA GLU A 121 -19.60 2.11 6.13
C GLU A 121 -18.43 1.19 6.53
N SER A 122 -17.44 1.00 5.65
CA SER A 122 -16.28 0.15 5.94
C SER A 122 -15.25 0.88 6.81
N TRP A 123 -14.48 0.10 7.56
CA TRP A 123 -13.43 0.66 8.40
C TRP A 123 -12.37 1.37 7.58
N LEU A 124 -11.85 0.79 6.49
CA LEU A 124 -10.74 1.40 5.76
C LEU A 124 -11.18 2.57 4.86
N ASP A 125 -12.41 2.51 4.31
CA ASP A 125 -12.86 3.33 3.17
C ASP A 125 -11.83 3.31 2.02
N ALA A 126 -11.81 2.18 1.28
CA ALA A 126 -10.79 1.90 0.27
C ALA A 126 -10.56 3.03 -0.74
N ARG A 127 -11.60 3.78 -1.14
CA ARG A 127 -11.49 4.90 -2.09
C ARG A 127 -10.79 6.12 -1.49
N LEU A 128 -11.15 6.44 -0.25
CA LEU A 128 -10.55 7.56 0.46
C LEU A 128 -9.07 7.31 0.68
N VAL A 129 -8.72 6.12 1.18
CA VAL A 129 -7.32 5.82 1.46
C VAL A 129 -6.49 5.64 0.19
N ASP A 130 -7.09 5.19 -0.91
CA ASP A 130 -6.43 5.20 -2.21
C ASP A 130 -6.08 6.63 -2.64
N SER A 131 -7.00 7.58 -2.41
CA SER A 131 -6.74 9.01 -2.68
C SER A 131 -5.59 9.57 -1.84
N PHE A 132 -5.30 9.02 -0.65
CA PHE A 132 -4.10 9.39 0.12
C PHE A 132 -2.83 8.84 -0.55
N CYS A 133 -2.83 7.56 -0.94
CA CYS A 133 -1.71 6.91 -1.61
C CYS A 133 -1.40 7.53 -2.99
N GLN A 134 -2.40 8.09 -3.68
CA GLN A 134 -2.24 8.80 -4.95
C GLN A 134 -1.24 9.96 -4.87
N VAL A 135 -1.10 10.62 -3.71
CA VAL A 135 -0.14 11.71 -3.52
C VAL A 135 1.28 11.24 -3.81
N GLY A 136 1.67 10.08 -3.27
CA GLY A 136 2.95 9.45 -3.57
C GLY A 136 3.03 8.90 -5.00
N GLY A 137 1.99 8.20 -5.45
CA GLY A 137 1.97 7.58 -6.77
C GLY A 137 2.11 8.59 -7.91
N ILE A 138 1.45 9.74 -7.81
CA ILE A 138 1.53 10.82 -8.80
C ILE A 138 2.88 11.51 -8.72
N TRP A 139 3.42 11.79 -7.53
CA TRP A 139 4.74 12.41 -7.40
C TRP A 139 5.81 11.54 -8.09
N VAL A 140 5.88 10.25 -7.77
CA VAL A 140 6.89 9.31 -8.31
C VAL A 140 6.79 9.16 -9.84
N ASN A 141 5.61 9.34 -10.42
CA ASN A 141 5.39 9.11 -11.85
C ASN A 141 5.37 10.37 -12.71
N CYS A 142 5.06 11.52 -12.12
CA CYS A 142 4.79 12.75 -12.85
C CYS A 142 5.64 13.94 -12.38
N MET A 143 6.35 13.82 -11.26
CA MET A 143 7.15 14.90 -10.67
C MET A 143 8.64 14.51 -10.49
N THR A 144 9.05 13.42 -11.11
CA THR A 144 10.44 12.94 -11.18
C THR A 144 10.85 12.73 -12.64
N ASP A 145 12.14 12.48 -12.87
CA ASP A 145 12.70 12.17 -14.19
C ASP A 145 12.39 10.72 -14.61
N ARG A 146 11.11 10.40 -14.82
CA ARG A 146 10.65 9.11 -15.33
C ARG A 146 10.68 9.11 -16.86
N ALA A 147 11.26 8.07 -17.47
CA ALA A 147 11.13 7.86 -18.91
C ALA A 147 9.65 7.64 -19.32
N PRO A 148 9.15 8.24 -20.41
CA PRO A 148 7.75 8.08 -20.83
C PRO A 148 7.32 6.61 -21.04
N THR A 149 8.26 5.72 -21.35
CA THR A 149 8.04 4.28 -21.57
C THR A 149 7.91 3.46 -20.28
N ASP A 150 8.26 4.02 -19.14
CA ASP A 150 8.29 3.30 -17.85
C ASP A 150 7.14 3.77 -16.96
N ILE A 151 6.78 2.99 -15.95
CA ILE A 151 5.83 3.37 -14.89
C ILE A 151 6.37 2.89 -13.55
N PHE A 152 6.06 3.60 -12.49
CA PHE A 152 6.30 3.16 -11.13
C PHE A 152 4.99 2.69 -10.51
N ILE A 153 4.97 1.46 -10.01
CA ILE A 153 3.78 0.83 -9.44
C ILE A 153 4.07 0.39 -8.01
N ALA A 154 3.11 0.64 -7.12
CA ALA A 154 3.21 0.26 -5.73
C ALA A 154 3.22 -1.27 -5.59
N ASN A 155 4.28 -1.83 -5.02
CA ASN A 155 4.43 -3.28 -4.82
C ASN A 155 4.44 -3.71 -3.34
N GLY A 156 4.36 -2.78 -2.39
CA GLY A 156 4.23 -3.11 -0.98
C GLY A 156 4.04 -1.90 -0.07
N ILE A 157 3.71 -2.18 1.19
CA ILE A 157 3.60 -1.22 2.29
C ILE A 157 4.23 -1.86 3.52
N GLU A 158 5.19 -1.18 4.14
CA GLU A 158 5.84 -1.69 5.36
C GLU A 158 4.90 -1.64 6.56
N GLN A 159 4.25 -0.49 6.79
CA GLN A 159 3.34 -0.33 7.92
C GLN A 159 2.22 0.66 7.61
N TRP A 160 1.01 0.38 8.10
CA TRP A 160 -0.11 1.30 8.07
C TRP A 160 -0.71 1.42 9.46
N ILE A 161 -0.74 2.66 9.97
CA ILE A 161 -1.22 3.03 11.29
C ILE A 161 -2.36 4.03 11.13
N ARG A 162 -3.44 3.84 11.89
CA ARG A 162 -4.54 4.80 11.98
C ARG A 162 -4.73 5.24 13.41
N SER A 163 -5.05 6.51 13.58
CA SER A 163 -5.25 7.12 14.89
C SER A 163 -6.50 6.55 15.56
N PRO A 164 -6.42 6.03 16.80
CA PRO A 164 -7.60 5.56 17.52
C PRO A 164 -8.64 6.66 17.76
N LYS A 165 -8.19 7.92 17.88
CA LYS A 165 -9.06 9.09 18.10
C LYS A 165 -9.96 9.38 16.90
N PHE A 166 -9.54 8.94 15.71
CA PHE A 166 -10.24 9.22 14.47
C PHE A 166 -11.50 8.36 14.28
N TYR A 167 -11.48 7.12 14.78
CA TYR A 167 -12.54 6.13 14.52
C TYR A 167 -13.60 6.02 15.62
N HIS A 168 -13.50 6.81 16.70
CA HIS A 168 -14.48 6.82 17.79
C HIS A 168 -15.65 7.81 17.61
N GLY A 169 -15.90 8.29 16.39
CA GLY A 169 -17.15 8.98 16.02
C GLY A 169 -17.14 10.50 16.16
N ASP A 170 -16.12 11.10 16.77
CA ASP A 170 -16.12 12.55 17.04
C ASP A 170 -15.69 13.44 15.86
N LEU A 171 -15.07 12.85 14.82
CA LEU A 171 -14.39 13.61 13.77
C LEU A 171 -14.53 12.91 12.41
N ASN A 172 -15.73 12.86 11.82
CA ASN A 172 -15.90 12.39 10.42
C ASN A 172 -15.54 13.52 9.45
N PRO A 173 -14.27 13.72 9.06
CA PRO A 173 -13.87 14.90 8.32
C PRO A 173 -14.19 14.68 6.85
N LYS A 174 -14.63 15.76 6.22
CA LYS A 174 -14.87 15.76 4.78
C LYS A 174 -13.62 16.08 3.97
N ALA A 175 -12.55 16.57 4.62
CA ALA A 175 -11.31 16.97 3.96
C ALA A 175 -10.07 16.64 4.79
N PHE A 176 -8.96 16.40 4.08
CA PHE A 176 -7.69 15.96 4.62
C PHE A 176 -6.52 16.69 3.96
N HIS A 177 -5.52 17.03 4.75
CA HIS A 177 -4.20 17.39 4.25
C HIS A 177 -3.33 16.15 4.26
N VAL A 178 -2.68 15.87 3.15
CA VAL A 178 -1.77 14.73 3.00
C VAL A 178 -0.39 15.28 2.78
N PHE A 179 0.59 14.80 3.53
CA PHE A 179 2.00 15.12 3.34
C PHE A 179 2.76 13.83 3.07
N ALA A 180 3.61 13.82 2.06
CA ALA A 180 4.40 12.67 1.71
C ALA A 180 5.87 13.02 1.53
N THR A 181 6.74 12.10 1.95
CA THR A 181 8.19 12.17 1.78
C THR A 181 8.66 10.99 0.96
N HIS A 182 9.57 11.24 0.03
CA HIS A 182 9.99 10.28 -0.97
C HIS A 182 11.49 10.02 -0.88
N HIS A 183 11.89 8.76 -0.84
CA HIS A 183 13.27 8.33 -0.92
C HIS A 183 13.49 7.55 -2.21
N HIS A 184 14.61 7.77 -2.88
CA HIS A 184 15.01 7.08 -4.11
C HIS A 184 16.20 6.15 -3.81
N PRO A 185 15.97 4.98 -3.20
CA PRO A 185 17.04 4.07 -2.81
C PRO A 185 17.80 3.49 -4.01
N SER A 186 17.20 3.46 -5.20
CA SER A 186 17.86 3.05 -6.44
C SER A 186 17.13 3.61 -7.66
N GLU A 187 17.78 3.60 -8.82
CA GLU A 187 17.17 3.98 -10.11
C GLU A 187 15.84 3.28 -10.44
N THR A 188 15.61 2.10 -9.88
CA THR A 188 14.43 1.28 -10.17
C THR A 188 13.40 1.29 -9.04
N SER A 189 13.62 2.03 -7.96
CA SER A 189 12.74 2.00 -6.80
C SER A 189 12.60 3.32 -6.06
N TYR A 190 11.38 3.56 -5.58
CA TYR A 190 11.07 4.64 -4.65
C TYR A 190 10.42 4.07 -3.39
N LEU A 191 10.69 4.73 -2.26
CA LEU A 191 9.98 4.51 -1.00
C LEU A 191 9.24 5.80 -0.65
N THR A 192 7.98 5.72 -0.25
CA THR A 192 7.19 6.88 0.17
C THR A 192 6.55 6.64 1.53
N ASP A 193 6.71 7.61 2.41
CA ASP A 193 5.92 7.71 3.64
C ASP A 193 4.82 8.76 3.44
N VAL A 194 3.62 8.48 3.93
CA VAL A 194 2.44 9.34 3.81
C VAL A 194 1.85 9.60 5.19
N PHE A 195 1.65 10.87 5.51
CA PHE A 195 1.02 11.36 6.73
C PHE A 195 -0.26 12.09 6.38
N VAL A 196 -1.37 11.67 6.98
CA VAL A 196 -2.69 12.22 6.70
C VAL A 196 -3.20 12.96 7.92
N PHE A 197 -3.63 14.19 7.71
CA PHE A 197 -4.13 15.09 8.74
C PHE A 197 -5.58 15.46 8.45
N ASN A 198 -6.39 15.57 9.49
CA ASN A 198 -7.69 16.22 9.40
C ASN A 198 -7.48 17.69 8.99
N ALA A 199 -8.12 18.13 7.91
CA ALA A 199 -7.89 19.47 7.36
C ALA A 199 -8.36 20.61 8.29
N SER A 200 -9.37 20.36 9.14
CA SER A 200 -9.90 21.39 10.04
C SER A 200 -9.14 21.48 11.36
N SER A 201 -8.77 20.33 11.95
CA SER A 201 -8.13 20.29 13.26
C SER A 201 -6.60 20.18 13.21
N GLY A 202 -6.02 19.80 12.07
CA GLY A 202 -4.60 19.50 11.93
C GLY A 202 -4.15 18.22 12.64
N ALA A 203 -5.08 17.44 13.21
CA ALA A 203 -4.75 16.20 13.89
C ALA A 203 -4.29 15.12 12.90
N LEU A 204 -3.20 14.41 13.22
CA LEU A 204 -2.75 13.24 12.45
C LEU A 204 -3.78 12.11 12.61
N VAL A 205 -4.31 11.65 11.48
CA VAL A 205 -5.34 10.59 11.41
C VAL A 205 -4.77 9.28 10.88
N GLU A 206 -3.80 9.31 9.97
CA GLU A 206 -3.15 8.12 9.42
C GLU A 206 -1.68 8.33 9.13
N ALA A 207 -0.91 7.26 9.23
CA ALA A 207 0.46 7.16 8.74
C ALA A 207 0.61 5.87 7.93
N ILE A 208 1.07 5.99 6.69
CA ILE A 208 1.34 4.89 5.76
C ILE A 208 2.84 4.95 5.48
N LEU A 209 3.58 4.01 6.02
CA LEU A 209 5.03 4.00 6.01
C LEU A 209 5.54 2.95 5.04
N GLY A 210 6.58 3.31 4.31
CA GLY A 210 7.28 2.42 3.40
C GLY A 210 6.42 1.92 2.24
N ILE A 211 5.65 2.81 1.58
CA ILE A 211 5.03 2.47 0.30
C ILE A 211 6.15 2.29 -0.72
N SER A 212 6.38 1.05 -1.14
CA SER A 212 7.42 0.71 -2.10
C SER A 212 6.88 0.76 -3.52
N TYR A 213 7.60 1.44 -4.40
CA TYR A 213 7.33 1.51 -5.83
C TYR A 213 8.46 0.89 -6.63
N VAL A 214 8.10 0.13 -7.66
CA VAL A 214 9.05 -0.49 -8.58
C VAL A 214 8.84 0.02 -10.00
N ARG A 215 9.95 0.28 -10.71
CA ARG A 215 9.94 0.66 -12.12
C ARG A 215 9.63 -0.55 -13.01
N ILE A 216 8.64 -0.40 -13.87
CA ILE A 216 8.20 -1.42 -14.83
C ILE A 216 8.05 -0.76 -16.21
N PRO A 217 8.58 -1.34 -17.29
CA PRO A 217 8.27 -0.87 -18.64
C PRO A 217 6.76 -1.02 -18.92
N LYS A 218 6.11 0.01 -19.47
CA LYS A 218 4.66 -0.01 -19.80
C LYS A 218 4.28 -1.23 -20.62
N VAL A 219 5.08 -1.56 -21.63
CA VAL A 219 4.88 -2.73 -22.49
C VAL A 219 4.87 -4.04 -21.68
N SER A 220 5.72 -4.16 -20.67
CA SER A 220 5.74 -5.34 -19.78
C SER A 220 4.47 -5.42 -18.94
N MET A 221 3.99 -4.29 -18.42
CA MET A 221 2.73 -4.23 -17.66
C MET A 221 1.53 -4.57 -18.54
N SER A 222 1.42 -3.97 -19.73
CA SER A 222 0.32 -4.25 -20.66
C SER A 222 0.27 -5.73 -21.06
N LYS A 223 1.44 -6.36 -21.29
CA LYS A 223 1.53 -7.81 -21.54
C LYS A 223 1.07 -8.64 -20.35
N LEU A 224 1.53 -8.32 -19.14
CA LEU A 224 1.13 -9.01 -17.91
C LEU A 224 -0.39 -8.95 -17.72
N LEU A 225 -0.98 -7.76 -17.81
CA LEU A 225 -2.41 -7.55 -17.61
C LEU A 225 -3.23 -8.26 -18.70
N SER A 226 -2.79 -8.21 -19.96
CA SER A 226 -3.41 -8.95 -21.07
C SER A 226 -3.38 -10.47 -20.84
N CYS A 227 -2.28 -11.01 -20.31
CA CYS A 227 -2.18 -12.43 -20.01
C CYS A 227 -3.14 -12.83 -18.87
N LEU A 228 -3.27 -12.01 -17.83
CA LEU A 228 -4.13 -12.30 -16.68
C LEU A 228 -5.61 -12.25 -17.05
N THR A 229 -6.01 -11.33 -17.93
CA THR A 229 -7.40 -11.20 -18.38
C THR A 229 -7.81 -12.37 -19.29
N VAL A 230 -6.93 -12.78 -20.20
CA VAL A 230 -7.16 -13.95 -21.10
C VAL A 230 -7.15 -15.28 -20.34
N ARG A 231 -6.20 -15.48 -19.40
CA ARG A 231 -6.15 -16.70 -18.57
C ARG A 231 -7.38 -16.85 -17.68
N ASN A 232 -7.93 -15.74 -17.23
CA ASN A 232 -9.18 -15.77 -16.48
C ASN A 232 -10.38 -16.10 -17.39
N ALA A 233 -10.38 -15.66 -18.65
CA ALA A 233 -11.45 -15.93 -19.61
C ALA A 233 -11.55 -17.40 -20.03
N HIS A 234 -10.40 -18.07 -20.22
CA HIS A 234 -10.34 -19.51 -20.46
C HIS A 234 -10.14 -20.23 -19.14
N GLY A 235 -11.24 -20.58 -18.45
CA GLY A 235 -11.19 -21.41 -17.24
C GLY A 235 -10.48 -22.74 -17.50
N CYS A 236 -9.16 -22.75 -17.34
CA CYS A 236 -8.34 -23.93 -17.56
C CYS A 236 -7.90 -24.44 -16.19
N VAL A 237 -8.44 -25.60 -15.80
CA VAL A 237 -7.92 -26.41 -14.70
C VAL A 237 -6.52 -26.85 -15.10
N ALA A 238 -5.51 -26.10 -14.69
CA ALA A 238 -4.13 -26.53 -14.87
C ALA A 238 -3.82 -27.61 -13.83
N LYS A 239 -3.69 -28.85 -14.31
CA LYS A 239 -3.11 -29.97 -13.58
C LYS A 239 -1.68 -29.58 -13.15
N HIS A 240 -1.34 -29.85 -11.89
CA HIS A 240 0.02 -29.74 -11.38
C HIS A 240 0.98 -30.57 -12.24
N SER A 241 1.91 -29.90 -12.91
CA SER A 241 3.09 -30.50 -13.53
C SER A 241 4.29 -29.58 -13.39
N GLY A 242 5.25 -29.98 -12.55
CA GLY A 242 6.68 -29.61 -12.65
C GLY A 242 7.08 -28.15 -12.46
N VAL A 243 7.34 -27.75 -11.22
CA VAL A 243 8.18 -26.57 -10.94
C VAL A 243 9.64 -26.95 -11.19
N HIS A 244 10.25 -26.44 -12.26
CA HIS A 244 11.70 -26.38 -12.38
C HIS A 244 12.23 -25.30 -11.43
N HIS A 245 12.95 -25.73 -10.40
CA HIS A 245 13.70 -24.85 -9.50
C HIS A 245 14.81 -24.12 -10.28
N ILE A 246 14.66 -22.81 -10.45
CA ILE A 246 15.80 -21.93 -10.71
C ILE A 246 16.45 -21.65 -9.35
N GLY A 247 17.68 -22.17 -9.19
CA GLY A 247 18.42 -22.18 -7.94
C GLY A 247 18.77 -20.80 -7.40
N GLN A 248 18.58 -20.63 -6.10
CA GLN A 248 19.18 -19.56 -5.31
C GLN A 248 20.65 -19.92 -4.97
N PRO A 249 21.60 -18.96 -4.91
CA PRO A 249 22.92 -19.22 -4.36
C PRO A 249 22.82 -19.40 -2.83
N ARG A 250 23.21 -20.58 -2.34
CA ARG A 250 23.36 -20.87 -0.90
C ARG A 250 24.57 -20.13 -0.34
N THR A 251 24.35 -19.23 0.61
CA THR A 251 25.39 -18.77 1.54
C THR A 251 25.64 -19.87 2.58
N LYS A 252 26.88 -20.35 2.65
CA LYS A 252 27.32 -21.35 3.64
C LYS A 252 27.66 -20.63 4.95
N TYR A 253 26.82 -20.76 5.97
CA TYR A 253 27.25 -20.54 7.34
C TYR A 253 27.96 -21.80 7.84
N HIS A 254 29.23 -21.65 8.18
CA HIS A 254 30.08 -22.67 8.76
C HIS A 254 29.87 -22.65 10.28
N GLN A 255 29.23 -23.67 10.84
CA GLN A 255 29.22 -23.94 12.27
C GLN A 255 30.13 -25.14 12.53
N THR A 256 31.31 -24.89 13.08
CA THR A 256 32.14 -25.88 13.74
C THR A 256 31.65 -26.04 15.17
N GLY A 257 31.08 -27.21 15.49
CA GLY A 257 30.84 -27.63 16.86
C GLY A 257 32.03 -28.40 17.43
N LYS A 258 32.29 -28.22 18.72
CA LYS A 258 32.73 -29.27 19.66
C LYS A 258 32.25 -28.88 21.05
N GLY A 259 31.54 -29.80 21.71
CA GLY A 259 31.00 -29.63 23.06
C GLY A 259 31.99 -30.03 24.14
N GLU A 260 31.61 -29.80 25.40
CA GLU A 260 31.60 -30.79 26.49
C GLU A 260 31.07 -30.14 27.79
N GLU A 261 30.22 -30.89 28.49
CA GLU A 261 29.68 -30.63 29.84
C GLU A 261 30.74 -30.84 30.93
N ALA A 262 30.72 -30.01 31.98
CA ALA A 262 31.02 -30.46 33.35
C ALA A 262 30.51 -29.45 34.41
N VAL A 263 29.75 -29.98 35.36
CA VAL A 263 29.33 -29.37 36.63
C VAL A 263 30.48 -29.44 37.64
N SER A 264 30.72 -28.41 38.46
CA SER A 264 31.10 -28.56 39.88
C SER A 264 31.14 -27.22 40.63
N GLU A 265 31.14 -27.33 41.95
CA GLU A 265 30.59 -26.44 42.96
C GLU A 265 31.68 -25.73 43.79
N SER A 266 31.32 -24.57 44.37
CA SER A 266 31.87 -23.98 45.60
C SER A 266 33.21 -23.21 45.57
N ARG A 267 33.15 -21.92 46.00
CA ARG A 267 33.72 -21.36 47.26
C ARG A 267 34.20 -19.89 47.12
N ARG A 268 33.58 -19.04 47.95
CA ARG A 268 34.13 -17.95 48.80
C ARG A 268 34.90 -16.77 48.15
N GLU A 269 34.25 -15.60 48.17
CA GLU A 269 34.65 -14.31 48.80
C GLU A 269 36.07 -14.25 49.43
N PRO A 270 36.79 -13.10 49.36
CA PRO A 270 36.34 -11.90 50.10
C PRO A 270 36.58 -10.50 49.49
N GLU A 271 35.69 -9.60 49.89
CA GLU A 271 35.85 -8.20 50.30
C GLU A 271 37.11 -7.39 49.90
N GLY A 272 36.87 -6.22 49.30
CA GLY A 272 37.78 -5.06 49.27
C GLY A 272 37.01 -3.74 49.20
N LYS A 273 36.89 -3.05 50.34
CA LYS A 273 36.22 -1.74 50.53
C LYS A 273 37.09 -0.55 50.11
N GLY A 274 36.41 0.52 49.67
CA GLY A 274 36.86 1.94 49.70
C GLY A 274 37.57 2.42 48.43
N ASN A 275 37.36 3.62 47.89
CA ASN A 275 36.95 4.87 48.52
C ASN A 275 36.39 5.86 47.46
N SER A 276 35.63 6.84 47.94
CA SER A 276 34.97 7.92 47.20
C SER A 276 35.85 9.18 47.07
N SER A 277 35.81 9.87 45.92
CA SER A 277 35.94 11.34 45.75
C SER A 277 36.02 11.71 44.26
N ARG A 278 35.00 12.32 43.62
CA ARG A 278 34.72 13.77 43.44
C ARG A 278 35.78 14.59 42.65
N ALA A 279 35.31 15.07 41.48
CA ALA A 279 35.29 16.48 41.02
C ALA A 279 36.37 17.02 40.02
N LEU A 280 35.82 17.58 38.92
CA LEU A 280 36.14 18.84 38.20
C LEU A 280 37.35 18.94 37.24
N GLY A 281 37.04 19.26 35.99
CA GLY A 281 37.81 20.08 35.03
C GLY A 281 36.78 20.59 33.99
N SER A 282 36.50 21.89 33.82
CA SER A 282 37.35 22.97 33.28
C SER A 282 38.00 22.58 31.95
#